data_AF-A0A931R608-F1
#
_entry.id   AF-A0A931R608-F1
#
_cell.length_a   1.000
_cell.length_b   1.000
_cell.length_c   1.000
_cell.angle_alpha   90.00
_cell.angle_beta   90.00
_cell.angle_gamma   90.00
#
_symmetry.space_group_name_H-M   'P 1'
#
loop_
_entity.id
_entity.type
_entity.pdbx_description
1 polymer ?
#
loop_
_entity_poly.entity_id
_entity_poly.type
_entity_poly.pdbx_seq_one_letter_code
_entity_poly.pdbx_strand_id
1 'polypeptide(L)'
;TGDPFDGKKAAEIKLVNYAVPKDKLRAETVSLAQKLIKKNPAVLRAAKEVYKYCRNMDYGQAEDYMGAKGTALRFTDPERGRETGMKQFLDEKTYRPGLGEYKRDAK
;
A
#
# COMPACT_ATOMS: atom_id res chain seq x y z
N THR A 1 3.42 31.77 12.79
CA THR A 1 4.38 31.95 13.90
C THR A 1 5.68 31.21 13.64
N GLY A 2 5.68 30.05 12.95
CA GLY A 2 6.94 29.37 12.59
C GLY A 2 7.52 28.55 13.74
N ASP A 3 6.74 28.32 14.80
CA ASP A 3 7.17 27.58 15.97
C ASP A 3 7.36 26.09 15.65
N PRO A 4 8.43 25.46 16.16
CA PRO A 4 8.65 24.02 15.98
C PRO A 4 7.66 23.21 16.81
N PHE A 5 7.44 21.96 16.39
CA PHE A 5 6.66 20.97 17.14
C PHE A 5 7.38 19.63 17.16
N ASP A 6 7.04 18.78 18.13
CA ASP A 6 7.66 17.48 18.32
C ASP A 6 6.93 16.36 17.56
N GLY A 7 7.49 15.14 17.62
CA GLY A 7 6.88 13.98 16.97
C GLY A 7 5.47 13.65 17.51
N LYS A 8 5.20 13.90 18.80
CA LYS A 8 3.88 13.63 19.40
C LYS A 8 2.83 14.55 18.80
N LYS A 9 3.12 15.86 18.72
CA LYS A 9 2.23 16.83 18.10
C LYS A 9 2.06 16.55 16.60
N ALA A 10 3.11 16.13 15.90
CA ALA A 10 3.04 15.73 14.50
C ALA A 10 2.02 14.60 14.26
N ALA A 11 1.96 13.62 15.17
CA ALA A 11 0.99 12.52 15.09
C ALA A 11 -0.44 12.99 15.42
N GLU A 12 -0.59 13.84 16.43
CA GLU A 12 -1.89 14.42 16.84
C GLU A 12 -2.56 15.18 15.68
N ILE A 13 -1.79 15.97 14.93
CA ILE A 13 -2.28 16.75 13.78
C ILE A 13 -2.32 15.95 12.47
N LYS A 14 -2.03 14.64 12.51
CA LYS A 14 -2.02 13.72 11.35
C LYS A 14 -1.02 14.07 10.25
N LEU A 15 0.06 14.78 10.57
CA LEU A 15 1.18 14.96 9.65
C LEU A 15 1.96 13.65 9.47
N VAL A 16 2.09 12.86 10.55
CA VAL A 16 2.62 11.50 10.55
C VAL A 16 1.60 10.54 11.13
N ASN A 17 1.69 9.26 10.78
CA ASN A 17 0.74 8.24 11.25
C ASN A 17 0.86 7.94 12.75
N TYR A 18 2.09 7.92 13.27
CA TYR A 18 2.39 7.65 14.68
C TYR A 18 3.81 8.12 15.02
N ALA A 19 4.07 8.30 16.32
CA ALA A 19 5.38 8.68 16.86
C ALA A 19 5.89 7.64 17.86
N VAL A 20 7.21 7.41 17.89
CA VAL A 20 7.87 6.41 18.74
C VAL A 20 9.07 7.01 19.48
N PRO A 21 9.52 6.41 20.60
CA PRO A 21 10.77 6.82 21.25
C PRO A 21 11.96 6.83 20.29
N LYS A 22 12.88 7.79 20.49
CA LYS A 22 14.01 8.04 19.57
C LYS A 22 14.91 6.81 19.36
N ASP A 23 15.16 6.07 20.42
CA ASP A 23 15.92 4.81 20.43
C ASP A 23 15.25 3.70 19.58
N LYS A 24 13.92 3.74 19.44
CA LYS A 24 13.14 2.76 18.65
C LYS A 24 12.91 3.20 17.20
N LEU A 25 13.15 4.46 16.85
CA LEU A 25 12.79 5.03 15.55
C LEU A 25 13.30 4.19 14.36
N ARG A 26 14.58 3.80 14.40
CA ARG A 26 15.18 3.00 13.33
C ARG A 26 14.54 1.62 13.21
N ALA A 27 14.36 0.94 14.34
CA ALA A 27 13.76 -0.40 14.37
C ALA A 27 12.33 -0.39 13.83
N GLU A 28 11.51 0.56 14.26
CA GLU A 28 10.12 0.72 13.83
C GLU A 28 10.01 1.11 12.35
N THR A 29 10.89 1.99 11.87
CA THR A 29 10.94 2.37 10.44
C THR A 29 11.31 1.17 9.57
N VAL A 30 12.30 0.38 9.98
CA VAL A 30 12.70 -0.84 9.26
C VAL A 30 11.57 -1.88 9.29
N SER A 31 10.90 -2.06 10.43
CA SER A 31 9.74 -2.95 10.56
C SER A 31 8.62 -2.56 9.59
N LEU A 32 8.32 -1.27 9.47
CA LEU A 32 7.36 -0.76 8.48
C LEU A 32 7.81 -1.02 7.04
N ALA A 33 9.07 -0.75 6.71
CA ALA A 33 9.62 -1.00 5.37
C ALA A 33 9.55 -2.49 5.01
N GLN A 34 9.84 -3.39 5.95
CA GLN A 34 9.74 -4.83 5.76
C GLN A 34 8.30 -5.27 5.49
N LYS A 35 7.29 -4.64 6.11
CA LYS A 35 5.87 -4.89 5.79
C LYS A 35 5.53 -4.43 4.36
N LEU A 36 6.08 -3.31 3.90
CA LEU A 36 5.82 -2.80 2.56
C LEU A 36 6.49 -3.64 1.46
N ILE A 37 7.74 -4.07 1.68
CA ILE A 37 8.51 -4.87 0.71
C ILE A 37 7.84 -6.21 0.39
N LYS A 38 7.10 -6.78 1.35
CA LYS A 38 6.34 -8.03 1.13
C LYS A 38 5.20 -7.87 0.12
N LYS A 39 4.70 -6.65 -0.10
CA LYS A 39 3.60 -6.41 -1.04
C LYS A 39 4.11 -6.29 -2.46
N ASN A 40 3.25 -6.59 -3.42
CA ASN A 40 3.56 -6.42 -4.83
C ASN A 40 3.83 -4.94 -5.17
N PRO A 41 5.02 -4.60 -5.71
CA PRO A 41 5.39 -3.22 -6.00
C PRO A 41 4.56 -2.57 -7.11
N ALA A 42 4.10 -3.34 -8.10
CA ALA A 42 3.21 -2.84 -9.16
C ALA A 42 1.84 -2.46 -8.58
N VAL A 43 1.29 -3.31 -7.69
CA VAL A 43 0.03 -3.02 -6.98
C VAL A 43 0.18 -1.79 -6.08
N LEU A 44 1.26 -1.68 -5.31
CA LEU A 44 1.52 -0.51 -4.46
C LEU A 44 1.63 0.79 -5.27
N ARG A 45 2.30 0.74 -6.43
CA ARG A 45 2.39 1.90 -7.34
C ARG A 45 1.02 2.31 -7.84
N ALA A 46 0.23 1.37 -8.37
CA ALA A 46 -1.11 1.65 -8.88
C ALA A 46 -2.02 2.23 -7.78
N ALA A 47 -1.99 1.68 -6.57
CA ALA A 47 -2.75 2.20 -5.43
C ALA A 47 -2.34 3.64 -5.06
N LYS A 48 -1.04 3.96 -5.09
CA LYS A 48 -0.54 5.31 -4.85
C LYS A 48 -1.00 6.31 -5.91
N GLU A 49 -1.01 5.90 -7.18
CA GLU A 49 -1.48 6.72 -8.30
C GLU A 49 -2.98 7.00 -8.15
N VAL A 50 -3.80 5.96 -7.96
CA VAL A 50 -5.24 6.09 -7.69
C VAL A 50 -5.51 7.06 -6.54
N TYR A 51 -4.85 6.86 -5.39
CA TYR A 51 -5.00 7.75 -4.25
C TYR A 51 -4.68 9.22 -4.58
N LYS A 52 -3.64 9.47 -5.38
CA LYS A 52 -3.22 10.83 -5.73
C LYS A 52 -4.15 11.52 -6.73
N TYR A 53 -4.63 10.79 -7.74
CA TYR A 53 -5.41 11.38 -8.83
C TYR A 53 -6.91 11.46 -8.52
N CYS A 54 -7.48 10.45 -7.87
CA CYS A 54 -8.91 10.44 -7.57
C CYS A 54 -9.34 11.58 -6.62
N ARG A 55 -8.41 12.18 -5.88
CA ARG A 55 -8.70 13.34 -5.01
C ARG A 55 -9.25 14.55 -5.77
N ASN A 56 -8.96 14.65 -7.06
CA ASN A 56 -9.36 15.77 -7.92
C ASN A 56 -10.47 15.38 -8.91
N MET A 57 -11.05 14.19 -8.74
CA MET A 57 -12.08 13.63 -9.62
C MET A 57 -13.41 13.56 -8.88
N ASP A 58 -14.52 13.63 -9.62
CA ASP A 58 -15.81 13.19 -9.08
C ASP A 58 -15.84 11.65 -8.94
N TYR A 59 -16.91 11.15 -8.31
CA TYR A 59 -17.03 9.71 -8.06
C TYR A 59 -17.02 8.87 -9.34
N GLY A 60 -17.74 9.29 -10.39
CA GLY A 60 -17.83 8.52 -11.64
C GLY A 60 -16.50 8.50 -12.38
N GLN A 61 -15.80 9.64 -12.42
CA GLN A 61 -14.45 9.74 -12.96
C GLN A 61 -13.45 8.89 -12.17
N ALA A 62 -13.54 8.91 -10.85
CA ALA A 62 -12.66 8.12 -9.99
C ALA A 62 -12.90 6.62 -10.17
N GLU A 63 -14.15 6.19 -10.29
CA GLU A 63 -14.54 4.80 -10.50
C GLU A 63 -14.03 4.27 -11.85
N ASP A 64 -14.24 5.03 -12.94
CA ASP A 64 -13.70 4.70 -14.26
C ASP A 64 -12.16 4.65 -14.24
N TYR A 65 -11.49 5.64 -13.63
CA TYR A 65 -10.04 5.67 -13.50
C TYR A 65 -9.49 4.46 -12.71
N MET A 66 -10.15 4.08 -11.61
CA MET A 66 -9.79 2.90 -10.83
C MET A 66 -9.96 1.61 -11.64
N GLY A 67 -11.05 1.48 -12.40
CA GLY A 67 -11.29 0.37 -13.31
C GLY A 67 -10.20 0.27 -14.39
N ALA A 68 -9.87 1.38 -15.04
CA ALA A 68 -8.84 1.47 -16.05
C ALA A 68 -7.44 1.13 -15.50
N LYS A 69 -7.07 1.66 -14.31
CA LYS A 69 -5.82 1.27 -13.63
C LYS A 69 -5.79 -0.20 -13.25
N GLY A 70 -6.91 -0.74 -12.76
CA GLY A 70 -7.04 -2.16 -12.43
C GLY A 70 -6.83 -3.06 -13.65
N THR A 71 -7.36 -2.68 -14.81
CA THR A 71 -7.14 -3.39 -16.08
C THR A 71 -5.70 -3.27 -16.54
N ALA A 72 -5.14 -2.05 -16.58
CA ALA A 72 -3.74 -1.84 -16.95
C ALA A 72 -2.78 -2.65 -16.08
N LEU A 73 -3.02 -2.67 -14.76
CA LEU A 73 -2.19 -3.41 -13.80
C LEU A 73 -2.10 -4.91 -14.12
N ARG A 74 -3.18 -5.53 -14.63
CA ARG A 74 -3.15 -6.95 -15.02
C ARG A 74 -2.15 -7.24 -16.14
N PHE A 75 -1.91 -6.27 -17.02
CA PHE A 75 -0.97 -6.43 -18.13
C PHE A 75 0.44 -5.94 -17.78
N THR A 76 0.56 -4.97 -16.87
CA THR A 76 1.87 -4.39 -16.52
C THR A 76 2.54 -5.01 -15.30
N ASP A 77 1.83 -5.82 -14.51
CA ASP A 77 2.40 -6.51 -13.36
C ASP A 77 3.22 -7.74 -13.79
N PRO A 78 4.56 -7.71 -13.70
CA PRO A 78 5.40 -8.83 -14.13
C PRO A 78 5.25 -10.07 -13.24
N GLU A 79 4.72 -9.91 -12.02
CA GLU A 79 4.51 -11.02 -11.07
C GLU A 79 3.19 -11.76 -11.32
N ARG A 80 2.30 -11.23 -12.18
CA ARG A 80 0.92 -11.73 -12.35
C ARG A 80 0.24 -11.96 -11.00
N GLY A 81 0.39 -10.99 -10.10
CA GLY A 81 0.06 -11.13 -8.69
C GLY A 81 -1.41 -11.42 -8.44
N ARG A 82 -2.30 -10.98 -9.34
CA ARG A 82 -3.74 -11.28 -9.25
C ARG A 82 -4.00 -12.77 -9.40
N GLU A 83 -3.45 -13.40 -10.44
CA GLU A 83 -3.63 -14.83 -10.70
C GLU A 83 -3.01 -15.68 -9.59
N THR A 84 -1.79 -15.34 -9.19
CA THR A 84 -1.08 -16.01 -8.09
C THR A 84 -1.84 -15.89 -6.77
N GLY A 85 -2.30 -14.68 -6.42
CA GLY A 85 -3.10 -14.45 -5.22
C GLY A 85 -4.46 -15.15 -5.29
N MET A 86 -5.10 -15.19 -6.46
CA MET A 86 -6.40 -15.85 -6.62
C MET A 86 -6.29 -17.37 -6.44
N LYS A 87 -5.25 -18.00 -7.01
CA LYS A 87 -4.97 -19.41 -6.80
C LYS A 87 -4.73 -19.73 -5.32
N GLN A 88 -3.94 -18.92 -4.64
CA GLN A 88 -3.67 -19.09 -3.21
C GLN A 88 -4.90 -18.89 -2.32
N PHE A 89 -5.84 -18.04 -2.75
CA PHE A 89 -7.08 -17.78 -2.02
C PHE A 89 -8.15 -18.86 -2.27
N LEU A 90 -8.45 -19.14 -3.54
CA LEU A 90 -9.56 -20.03 -3.92
C LEU A 90 -9.17 -21.51 -3.82
N ASP A 91 -8.01 -21.87 -4.36
CA ASP A 91 -7.62 -23.26 -4.53
C ASP A 91 -6.82 -23.77 -3.34
N GLU A 92 -5.73 -23.07 -2.99
CA GLU A 92 -4.80 -23.51 -1.94
C GLU A 92 -5.28 -23.11 -0.53
N LYS A 93 -6.15 -22.11 -0.43
CA LYS A 93 -6.68 -21.54 0.83
C LYS A 93 -5.59 -21.12 1.83
N THR A 94 -4.40 -20.79 1.32
CA THR A 94 -3.22 -20.35 2.07
C THR A 94 -3.16 -18.84 2.24
N TYR A 95 -3.85 -18.10 1.37
CA TYR A 95 -3.93 -16.64 1.42
C TYR A 95 -5.34 -16.19 1.87
N ARG A 96 -5.41 -15.21 2.78
CA ARG A 96 -6.67 -14.55 3.18
C ARG A 96 -6.54 -13.04 2.94
N PRO A 97 -7.16 -12.51 1.88
CA PRO A 97 -7.19 -11.07 1.64
C PRO A 97 -7.64 -10.29 2.88
N GLY A 98 -6.91 -9.24 3.24
CA GLY A 98 -7.17 -8.44 4.44
C GLY A 98 -6.50 -8.94 5.74
N LEU A 99 -6.14 -10.22 5.84
CA LEU A 99 -5.46 -10.79 7.03
C LEU A 99 -3.98 -11.11 6.80
N GLY A 100 -3.52 -11.06 5.55
CA GLY A 100 -2.13 -11.32 5.20
C GLY A 100 -1.78 -10.86 3.79
N GLU A 101 -0.61 -11.28 3.33
CA GLU A 101 -0.12 -11.13 1.96
C GLU A 101 -0.13 -12.47 1.26
N TYR A 102 -0.33 -12.47 -0.07
CA TYR A 102 -0.11 -13.68 -0.86
C TYR A 102 1.40 -13.93 -0.99
N LYS A 103 1.81 -15.19 -1.10
CA LYS A 103 3.19 -15.57 -1.32
C LYS A 103 3.60 -15.17 -2.74
N ARG A 104 4.60 -14.31 -2.84
CA ARG A 104 5.16 -13.86 -4.12
C ARG A 104 6.33 -14.75 -4.52
N ASP A 105 6.38 -15.12 -5.79
CA ASP A 105 7.55 -15.74 -6.39
C ASP A 105 8.51 -14.61 -6.76
N ALA A 106 9.32 -14.19 -5.78
CA ALA A 106 10.28 -13.10 -5.99
C ALA A 106 11.19 -13.44 -7.18
N LYS A 107 11.25 -12.55 -8.17
CA LYS A 107 12.27 -12.54 -9.22
C LYS A 107 13.39 -11.59 -8.82
#